data_AF-A0A7X0IFL8-F1
#
_entry.id   AF-A0A7X0IFL8-F1
#
_cell.length_a   1.000
_cell.length_b   1.000
_cell.length_c   1.000
_cell.angle_alpha   90.00
_cell.angle_beta   90.00
_cell.angle_gamma   90.00
#
_symmetry.space_group_name_H-M   'P 1'
#
loop_
_entity.id
_entity.type
_entity.pdbx_description
1 polymer ?
#
loop_
_entity_poly.entity_id
_entity_poly.type
_entity_poly.pdbx_seq_one_letter_code
_entity_poly.pdbx_strand_id
1 'polypeptide(L)'
;MPGPAVPNLGEVMAEIRLVRERGLLRLGQVRLPALASAVTALGLPAAEGLLAPSIIRMLEQVLERLGGGTLGEATAYTLGLVPGTRDWPAQTRRQRAADVYGLSVERFRKDRERLILGHVAETILALCAEAAAGGRDVPAVGRARRLVVRAGDADVTITVHRAPVETLRGMDVLVSSENIYLEMAKTYRSSLSATLRNAAARRAVTGEMVDDVLQRELREWLRAHGREGMPVTPGTVVATSPGELARQGVRRVYHAATAVPRPGTDGYTVDPAAVLRAVRSVFAMARAERDRFGPPLRSLCFPVFGAGRGGLPPETGLAYLWAALEPELSVPGPWDVHLMTRKERTAAAVVTGLPLASPPPSPGP
;
A
#
# COMPACT_ATOMS: atom_id res chain seq x y z
N MET A 1 -19.81 14.17 -19.93
CA MET A 1 -19.89 14.59 -18.52
C MET A 1 -18.65 15.43 -18.23
N PRO A 2 -18.77 16.73 -17.94
CA PRO A 2 -17.63 17.52 -17.48
C PRO A 2 -17.06 16.86 -16.22
N GLY A 3 -15.73 16.78 -16.10
CA GLY A 3 -15.07 16.19 -14.92
C GLY A 3 -15.50 16.88 -13.62
N PRO A 4 -15.33 16.24 -12.46
CA PRO A 4 -15.68 16.85 -11.18
C PRO A 4 -14.94 18.18 -11.04
N ALA A 5 -15.68 19.28 -10.90
CA ALA A 5 -15.11 20.60 -10.73
C ALA A 5 -14.28 20.61 -9.44
N VAL A 6 -13.01 21.00 -9.54
CA VAL A 6 -12.11 21.15 -8.39
C VAL A 6 -12.72 22.23 -7.48
N PRO A 7 -13.01 21.93 -6.21
CA PRO A 7 -13.64 22.89 -5.31
C PRO A 7 -12.70 24.07 -5.07
N ASN A 8 -13.24 25.28 -4.92
CA ASN A 8 -12.40 26.45 -4.62
C ASN A 8 -12.21 26.62 -3.11
N LEU A 9 -11.17 27.37 -2.72
CA LEU A 9 -10.79 27.55 -1.31
C LEU A 9 -11.93 28.09 -0.44
N GLY A 10 -12.72 29.04 -0.96
CA GLY A 10 -13.84 29.64 -0.22
C GLY A 10 -14.94 28.64 0.11
N GLU A 11 -15.28 27.76 -0.84
CA GLU A 11 -16.28 26.71 -0.67
C GLU A 11 -15.82 25.66 0.36
N VAL A 12 -14.58 25.19 0.24
CA VAL A 12 -14.00 24.23 1.18
C VAL A 12 -13.96 24.83 2.59
N MET A 13 -13.51 26.08 2.74
CA MET A 13 -13.51 26.76 4.03
C MET A 13 -14.89 26.90 4.66
N ALA A 14 -15.92 27.20 3.87
CA ALA A 14 -17.30 27.32 4.35
C ALA A 14 -17.82 25.97 4.88
N GLU A 15 -17.51 24.87 4.18
CA GLU A 15 -17.95 23.54 4.58
C GLU A 15 -17.19 22.99 5.79
N ILE A 16 -15.88 23.26 5.93
CA ILE A 16 -15.14 22.89 7.15
C ILE A 16 -15.70 23.65 8.36
N ARG A 17 -16.16 24.91 8.20
CA ARG A 17 -16.86 25.62 9.27
C ARG A 17 -18.14 24.89 9.69
N LEU A 18 -18.93 24.41 8.73
CA LEU A 18 -20.10 23.58 9.04
C LEU A 18 -19.71 22.28 9.77
N VAL A 19 -18.66 21.58 9.33
CA VAL A 19 -18.12 20.40 10.01
C VAL A 19 -17.77 20.72 11.47
N ARG A 20 -17.06 21.83 11.69
CA ARG A 20 -16.66 22.32 13.02
C ARG A 20 -17.85 22.63 13.92
N GLU A 21 -18.91 23.23 13.38
CA GLU A 21 -20.12 23.62 14.12
C GLU A 21 -21.03 22.42 14.42
N ARG A 22 -21.26 21.55 13.44
CA ARG A 22 -22.20 20.42 13.53
C ARG A 22 -21.58 19.20 14.20
N GLY A 23 -20.26 19.04 14.11
CA GLY A 23 -19.51 17.88 14.61
C GLY A 23 -19.60 16.65 13.71
N LEU A 24 -18.68 15.70 13.91
CA LEU A 24 -18.49 14.56 13.02
C LEU A 24 -19.67 13.57 12.99
N LEU A 25 -20.41 13.45 14.11
CA LEU A 25 -21.55 12.53 14.21
C LEU A 25 -22.77 12.96 13.37
N ARG A 26 -22.85 14.24 13.01
CA ARG A 26 -24.01 14.82 12.30
C ARG A 26 -23.74 15.12 10.83
N LEU A 27 -22.59 14.68 10.29
CA LEU A 27 -22.20 14.98 8.91
C LEU A 27 -23.18 14.43 7.87
N GLY A 28 -23.81 13.29 8.13
CA GLY A 28 -24.83 12.72 7.24
C GLY A 28 -26.09 13.57 7.08
N GLN A 29 -26.29 14.59 7.92
CA GLN A 29 -27.45 15.49 7.90
C GLN A 29 -27.13 16.83 7.22
N VAL A 30 -25.91 17.01 6.71
CA VAL A 30 -25.41 18.28 6.19
C VAL A 30 -24.99 18.08 4.73
N ARG A 31 -25.36 19.02 3.86
CA ARG A 31 -24.89 19.02 2.46
C ARG A 31 -23.50 19.64 2.40
N LEU A 32 -22.54 18.85 1.93
CA LEU A 32 -21.12 19.22 1.85
C LEU A 32 -20.57 18.93 0.43
N PRO A 33 -21.11 19.59 -0.63
CA PRO A 33 -20.72 19.32 -2.02
C PRO A 33 -19.24 19.57 -2.32
N ALA A 34 -18.60 20.58 -1.74
CA ALA A 34 -17.19 20.87 -1.96
C ALA A 34 -16.29 19.79 -1.34
N LEU A 35 -16.60 19.34 -0.12
CA LEU A 35 -15.90 18.22 0.52
C LEU A 35 -16.20 16.90 -0.18
N ALA A 36 -17.40 16.72 -0.74
CA ALA A 36 -17.71 15.55 -1.57
C ALA A 36 -16.91 15.53 -2.88
N SER A 37 -16.72 16.70 -3.51
CA SER A 37 -15.84 16.84 -4.67
C SER A 37 -14.38 16.52 -4.29
N ALA A 38 -13.90 17.04 -3.15
CA ALA A 38 -12.56 16.73 -2.64
C ALA A 38 -12.38 15.23 -2.34
N VAL A 39 -13.34 14.59 -1.67
CA VAL A 39 -13.36 13.12 -1.44
C VAL A 39 -13.25 12.36 -2.76
N THR A 40 -13.98 12.78 -3.78
CA THR A 40 -13.94 12.18 -5.11
C THR A 40 -12.58 12.38 -5.78
N ALA A 41 -12.02 13.58 -5.72
CA ALA A 41 -10.71 13.90 -6.28
C ALA A 41 -9.58 13.08 -5.63
N LEU A 42 -9.71 12.74 -4.34
CA LEU A 42 -8.79 11.86 -3.61
C LEU A 42 -9.03 10.36 -3.85
N GLY A 43 -10.01 9.99 -4.67
CA GLY A 43 -10.37 8.60 -4.95
C GLY A 43 -10.99 7.87 -3.76
N LEU A 44 -11.56 8.60 -2.80
CA LEU A 44 -12.28 8.04 -1.66
C LEU A 44 -13.76 7.78 -2.04
N PRO A 45 -14.43 6.80 -1.41
CA PRO A 45 -15.83 6.50 -1.72
C PRO A 45 -16.77 7.69 -1.40
N ALA A 46 -17.48 8.20 -2.40
CA ALA A 46 -18.43 9.32 -2.27
C ALA A 46 -19.91 8.89 -2.33
N ALA A 47 -20.18 7.59 -2.41
CA ALA A 47 -21.54 7.05 -2.45
C ALA A 47 -22.33 7.38 -1.18
N GLU A 48 -23.66 7.38 -1.30
CA GLU A 48 -24.57 7.60 -0.17
C GLU A 48 -24.28 6.62 0.97
N GLY A 49 -24.27 7.11 2.22
CA GLY A 49 -23.86 6.35 3.39
C GLY A 49 -22.34 6.20 3.61
N LEU A 50 -21.51 6.42 2.59
CA LEU A 50 -20.04 6.36 2.67
C LEU A 50 -19.35 7.73 2.67
N LEU A 51 -20.06 8.79 2.30
CA LEU A 51 -19.48 10.14 2.25
C LEU A 51 -18.97 10.63 3.61
N ALA A 52 -19.76 10.51 4.68
CA ALA A 52 -19.36 10.96 6.01
C ALA A 52 -18.07 10.27 6.54
N PRO A 53 -17.93 8.92 6.51
CA PRO A 53 -16.68 8.28 6.90
C PRO A 53 -15.51 8.62 5.96
N SER A 54 -15.76 8.87 4.67
CA SER A 54 -14.72 9.35 3.74
C SER A 54 -14.25 10.76 4.05
N ILE A 55 -15.14 11.67 4.46
CA ILE A 55 -14.77 13.01 4.94
C ILE A 55 -13.91 12.91 6.19
N ILE A 56 -14.29 12.07 7.16
CA ILE A 56 -13.47 11.85 8.38
C ILE A 56 -12.07 11.35 8.01
N ARG A 57 -11.99 10.35 7.13
CA ARG A 57 -10.73 9.80 6.65
C ARG A 57 -9.87 10.84 5.93
N MET A 58 -10.47 11.70 5.12
CA MET A 58 -9.78 12.81 4.46
C MET A 58 -9.23 13.80 5.49
N LEU A 59 -10.00 14.14 6.54
CA LEU A 59 -9.54 15.04 7.61
C LEU A 59 -8.42 14.40 8.46
N GLU A 60 -8.43 13.08 8.65
CA GLU A 60 -7.32 12.35 9.27
C GLU A 60 -6.05 12.46 8.41
N GLN A 61 -6.13 12.34 7.09
CA GLN A 61 -5.00 12.57 6.18
C GLN A 61 -4.47 14.00 6.23
N VAL A 62 -5.35 14.99 6.40
CA VAL A 62 -4.96 16.40 6.60
C VAL A 62 -4.16 16.55 7.89
N LEU A 63 -4.59 15.93 8.99
CA LEU A 63 -3.86 15.98 10.26
C LEU A 63 -2.48 15.32 10.16
N GLU A 64 -2.38 14.17 9.51
CA GLU A 64 -1.08 13.52 9.26
C GLU A 64 -0.11 14.46 8.54
N ARG A 65 -0.63 15.25 7.60
CA ARG A 65 0.16 16.19 6.80
C ARG A 65 0.51 17.49 7.51
N LEU A 66 -0.39 18.02 8.33
CA LEU A 66 -0.09 19.17 9.19
C LEU A 66 0.99 18.83 10.23
N GLY A 67 1.18 17.54 10.51
CA GLY A 67 2.19 17.03 11.44
C GLY A 67 1.81 17.24 12.90
N GLY A 68 2.80 17.03 13.79
CA GLY A 68 2.65 17.27 15.22
C GLY A 68 2.73 18.75 15.62
N GLY A 69 2.66 19.01 16.93
CA GLY A 69 2.74 20.36 17.49
C GLY A 69 1.39 21.06 17.65
N THR A 70 1.44 22.33 18.09
CA THR A 70 0.25 23.08 18.53
C THR A 70 -0.80 23.26 17.44
N LEU A 71 -0.39 23.38 16.18
CA LEU A 71 -1.31 23.53 15.04
C LEU A 71 -2.09 22.24 14.77
N GLY A 72 -1.41 21.11 14.67
CA GLY A 72 -2.04 19.80 14.45
C GLY A 72 -2.95 19.40 15.62
N GLU A 73 -2.47 19.57 16.85
CA GLU A 73 -3.24 19.23 18.05
C GLU A 73 -4.50 20.11 18.20
N ALA A 74 -4.37 21.43 18.03
CA ALA A 74 -5.54 22.31 18.08
C ALA A 74 -6.52 22.05 16.93
N THR A 75 -6.03 21.66 15.75
CA THR A 75 -6.89 21.26 14.61
C THR A 75 -7.67 19.99 14.95
N ALA A 76 -7.00 18.99 15.53
CA ALA A 76 -7.64 17.73 15.91
C ALA A 76 -8.74 17.95 16.95
N TYR A 77 -8.51 18.79 17.97
CA TYR A 77 -9.55 19.15 18.94
C TYR A 77 -10.65 19.99 18.31
N THR A 78 -10.34 20.98 17.46
CA THR A 78 -11.33 21.84 16.81
C THR A 78 -12.35 21.04 16.00
N LEU A 79 -11.87 20.04 15.26
CA LEU A 79 -12.69 19.18 14.38
C LEU A 79 -13.23 17.92 15.06
N GLY A 80 -12.81 17.62 16.30
CA GLY A 80 -13.28 16.45 17.05
C GLY A 80 -12.67 15.13 16.57
N LEU A 81 -11.45 15.18 16.04
CA LEU A 81 -10.71 14.04 15.50
C LEU A 81 -9.92 13.29 16.58
N VAL A 82 -9.74 13.89 17.77
CA VAL A 82 -9.13 13.21 18.92
C VAL A 82 -10.08 12.11 19.42
N PRO A 83 -9.59 10.87 19.68
CA PRO A 83 -10.41 9.80 20.23
C PRO A 83 -11.18 10.24 21.48
N GLY A 84 -12.48 9.92 21.55
CA GLY A 84 -13.34 10.31 22.68
C GLY A 84 -13.85 11.76 22.65
N THR A 85 -13.58 12.53 21.60
CA THR A 85 -14.05 13.93 21.47
C THR A 85 -15.11 14.16 20.39
N ARG A 86 -15.53 13.08 19.71
CA ARG A 86 -16.45 13.13 18.54
C ARG A 86 -17.85 13.63 18.90
N ASP A 87 -18.31 13.28 20.09
CA ASP A 87 -19.60 13.63 20.69
C ASP A 87 -19.57 14.95 21.47
N TRP A 88 -18.40 15.55 21.67
CA TRP A 88 -18.29 16.79 22.42
C TRP A 88 -19.05 17.94 21.74
N PRO A 89 -19.63 18.87 22.51
CA PRO A 89 -20.16 20.10 21.95
C PRO A 89 -19.09 20.94 21.24
N ALA A 90 -19.48 21.67 20.20
CA ALA A 90 -18.54 22.49 19.41
C ALA A 90 -17.88 23.61 20.23
N GLN A 91 -18.51 24.04 21.33
CA GLN A 91 -17.93 24.98 22.29
C GLN A 91 -16.83 24.33 23.14
N THR A 92 -17.05 23.11 23.64
CA THR A 92 -16.07 22.34 24.42
C THR A 92 -14.83 22.01 23.60
N ARG A 93 -15.02 21.61 22.34
CA ARG A 93 -13.92 21.41 21.38
C ARG A 93 -13.11 22.70 21.16
N ARG A 94 -13.78 23.85 21.06
CA ARG A 94 -13.13 25.16 20.92
C ARG A 94 -12.31 25.51 22.15
N GLN A 95 -12.88 25.32 23.33
CA GLN A 95 -12.19 25.57 24.59
C GLN A 95 -10.91 24.75 24.64
N ARG A 96 -11.01 23.45 24.37
CA ARG A 96 -9.85 22.57 24.40
C ARG A 96 -8.79 22.96 23.36
N ALA A 97 -9.19 23.36 22.16
CA ALA A 97 -8.27 23.84 21.13
C ALA A 97 -7.62 25.19 21.50
N ALA A 98 -8.32 26.06 22.24
CA ALA A 98 -7.79 27.31 22.76
C ALA A 98 -6.73 27.05 23.85
N ASP A 99 -6.95 26.05 24.70
CA ASP A 99 -6.02 25.63 25.75
C ASP A 99 -4.67 25.16 25.16
N VAL A 100 -4.68 24.48 24.01
CA VAL A 100 -3.44 24.07 23.29
C VAL A 100 -2.54 25.26 22.96
N TYR A 101 -3.12 26.44 22.71
CA TYR A 101 -2.38 27.68 22.46
C TYR A 101 -2.20 28.56 23.70
N GLY A 102 -2.74 28.17 24.86
CA GLY A 102 -2.77 29.02 26.06
C GLY A 102 -3.54 30.33 25.84
N LEU A 103 -4.59 30.32 25.00
CA LEU A 103 -5.38 31.51 24.67
C LEU A 103 -6.78 31.44 25.30
N SER A 104 -7.38 32.61 25.51
CA SER A 104 -8.82 32.66 25.79
C SER A 104 -9.63 32.19 24.58
N VAL A 105 -10.81 31.62 24.84
CA VAL A 105 -11.72 31.15 23.78
C VAL A 105 -12.05 32.25 22.78
N GLU A 106 -12.24 33.47 23.26
CA GLU A 106 -12.60 34.60 22.42
C GLU A 106 -11.45 35.01 21.48
N ARG A 107 -10.20 35.00 21.97
CA ARG A 107 -9.02 35.28 21.14
C ARG A 107 -8.76 34.14 20.15
N PHE A 108 -8.94 32.90 20.58
CA PHE A 108 -8.85 31.73 19.70
C PHE A 108 -9.88 31.83 18.57
N ARG A 109 -11.13 32.13 18.88
CA ARG A 109 -12.23 32.27 17.91
C ARG A 109 -11.96 33.34 16.85
N LYS A 110 -11.48 34.53 17.27
CA LYS A 110 -11.26 35.65 16.35
C LYS A 110 -10.12 35.42 15.39
N ASP A 111 -9.00 34.89 15.88
CA ASP A 111 -7.75 34.86 15.13
C ASP A 111 -7.34 33.43 14.72
N ARG A 112 -7.22 32.53 15.70
CA ARG A 112 -6.61 31.21 15.50
C ARG A 112 -7.52 30.21 14.82
N GLU A 113 -8.81 30.19 15.14
CA GLU A 113 -9.79 29.29 14.53
C GLU A 113 -9.88 29.56 13.02
N ARG A 114 -9.94 30.82 12.60
CA ARG A 114 -9.95 31.18 11.17
C ARG A 114 -8.67 30.71 10.45
N LEU A 115 -7.52 30.87 11.08
CA LEU A 115 -6.23 30.44 10.54
C LEU A 115 -6.17 28.90 10.40
N ILE A 116 -6.61 28.17 11.42
CA ILE A 116 -6.69 26.70 11.40
C ILE A 116 -7.57 26.22 10.24
N LEU A 117 -8.79 26.75 10.12
CA LEU A 117 -9.71 26.34 9.06
C LEU A 117 -9.18 26.69 7.66
N GLY A 118 -8.43 27.79 7.54
CA GLY A 118 -7.70 28.14 6.32
C GLY A 118 -6.63 27.10 5.97
N HIS A 119 -5.77 26.73 6.91
CA HIS A 119 -4.73 25.72 6.70
C HIS A 119 -5.31 24.35 6.35
N VAL A 120 -6.42 23.95 7.00
CA VAL A 120 -7.12 22.70 6.66
C VAL A 120 -7.63 22.75 5.22
N ALA A 121 -8.26 23.85 4.80
CA ALA A 121 -8.78 24.00 3.45
C ALA A 121 -7.67 23.99 2.39
N GLU A 122 -6.60 24.74 2.62
CA GLU A 122 -5.41 24.75 1.77
C GLU A 122 -4.76 23.37 1.67
N THR A 123 -4.68 22.64 2.79
CA THR A 123 -4.12 21.28 2.80
C THR A 123 -5.00 20.30 2.02
N ILE A 124 -6.34 20.40 2.13
CA ILE A 124 -7.27 19.60 1.33
C ILE A 124 -7.07 19.89 -0.16
N LEU A 125 -6.97 21.16 -0.55
CA LEU A 125 -6.74 21.53 -1.94
C LEU A 125 -5.37 21.06 -2.43
N ALA A 126 -4.33 21.13 -1.60
CA ALA A 126 -3.01 20.61 -1.94
C ALA A 126 -3.05 19.09 -2.16
N LEU A 127 -3.74 18.34 -1.30
CA LEU A 127 -3.95 16.90 -1.48
C LEU A 127 -4.72 16.59 -2.77
N CYS A 128 -5.76 17.38 -3.09
CA CYS A 128 -6.51 17.24 -4.34
C CYS A 128 -5.67 17.59 -5.56
N ALA A 129 -4.88 18.65 -5.49
CA ALA A 129 -3.98 19.09 -6.56
C ALA A 129 -2.87 18.06 -6.79
N GLU A 130 -2.36 17.42 -5.74
CA GLU A 130 -1.41 16.31 -5.84
C GLU A 130 -2.04 15.04 -6.38
N ALA A 131 -3.29 14.73 -6.01
CA ALA A 131 -4.02 13.63 -6.62
C ALA A 131 -4.26 13.89 -8.12
N ALA A 132 -4.53 15.14 -8.49
CA ALA A 132 -4.67 15.57 -9.89
C ALA A 132 -3.32 15.63 -10.63
N ALA A 133 -2.24 16.04 -9.96
CA ALA A 133 -0.88 16.09 -10.51
C ALA A 133 -0.24 14.70 -10.63
N GLY A 134 -0.52 13.81 -9.67
CA GLY A 134 -0.26 12.37 -9.78
C GLY A 134 -1.21 11.66 -10.76
N GLY A 135 -2.25 12.37 -11.22
CA GLY A 135 -3.08 12.05 -12.36
C GLY A 135 -2.56 12.60 -13.69
N ARG A 136 -1.41 13.30 -13.73
CA ARG A 136 -0.72 13.63 -14.99
C ARG A 136 -0.02 12.38 -15.52
N ASP A 137 -0.70 11.72 -16.45
CA ASP A 137 -0.15 10.84 -17.48
C ASP A 137 0.90 9.83 -17.00
N VAL A 138 0.55 9.04 -15.97
CA VAL A 138 1.24 7.76 -15.75
C VAL A 138 0.71 6.81 -16.82
N PRO A 139 1.51 6.39 -17.82
CA PRO A 139 0.98 5.55 -18.88
C PRO A 139 0.51 4.24 -18.26
N ALA A 140 -0.76 3.90 -18.47
CA ALA A 140 -1.36 2.72 -17.89
C ALA A 140 -0.46 1.50 -18.10
N VAL A 141 -0.17 0.74 -17.03
CA VAL A 141 0.65 -0.48 -17.10
C VAL A 141 0.04 -1.53 -18.05
N GLY A 142 -1.25 -1.41 -18.36
CA GLY A 142 -1.99 -2.48 -19.03
C GLY A 142 -1.94 -3.75 -18.17
N ARG A 143 -1.90 -4.93 -18.79
CA ARG A 143 -1.68 -6.20 -18.06
C ARG A 143 -0.23 -6.35 -17.61
N ALA A 144 0.71 -5.94 -18.44
CA ALA A 144 2.14 -5.97 -18.15
C ALA A 144 2.88 -4.88 -18.94
N ARG A 145 3.92 -4.29 -18.33
CA ARG A 145 4.78 -3.27 -18.93
C ARG A 145 6.24 -3.57 -18.63
N ARG A 146 7.09 -3.54 -19.66
CA ARG A 146 8.55 -3.61 -19.52
C ARG A 146 9.13 -2.21 -19.34
N LEU A 147 10.03 -2.06 -18.40
CA LEU A 147 10.72 -0.83 -18.05
C LEU A 147 12.22 -1.09 -18.05
N VAL A 148 13.00 -0.21 -18.66
CA VAL A 148 14.45 -0.19 -18.51
C VAL A 148 14.77 0.75 -17.36
N VAL A 149 15.43 0.24 -16.34
CA VAL A 149 15.76 0.98 -15.11
C VAL A 149 17.26 0.96 -14.87
N ARG A 150 17.77 2.01 -14.25
CA ARG A 150 19.17 2.12 -13.84
C ARG A 150 19.35 1.46 -12.47
N ALA A 151 20.16 0.42 -12.38
CA ALA A 151 20.57 -0.22 -11.12
C ALA A 151 22.09 -0.08 -10.96
N GLY A 152 22.55 0.84 -10.10
CA GLY A 152 23.95 1.27 -10.13
C GLY A 152 24.32 1.85 -11.50
N ASP A 153 25.36 1.30 -12.14
CA ASP A 153 25.78 1.69 -13.49
C ASP A 153 25.15 0.86 -14.61
N ALA A 154 24.33 -0.14 -14.29
CA ALA A 154 23.73 -1.05 -15.26
C ALA A 154 22.29 -0.66 -15.63
N ASP A 155 21.95 -0.78 -16.92
CA ASP A 155 20.58 -0.73 -17.39
C ASP A 155 19.97 -2.14 -17.37
N VAL A 156 18.94 -2.34 -16.56
CA VAL A 156 18.26 -3.64 -16.39
C VAL A 156 16.80 -3.53 -16.77
N THR A 157 16.24 -4.60 -17.33
CA THR A 157 14.81 -4.66 -17.68
C THR A 157 14.02 -5.24 -16.52
N ILE A 158 13.04 -4.49 -16.02
CA ILE A 158 12.03 -4.96 -15.06
C ILE A 158 10.67 -5.01 -15.75
N THR A 159 9.92 -6.09 -15.55
CA THR A 159 8.54 -6.18 -16.03
C THR A 159 7.55 -6.00 -14.89
N VAL A 160 6.68 -5.02 -14.98
CA VAL A 160 5.61 -4.74 -14.01
C VAL A 160 4.32 -5.37 -14.52
N HIS A 161 3.72 -6.27 -13.73
CA HIS A 161 2.44 -6.90 -14.01
C HIS A 161 1.34 -6.27 -13.14
N ARG A 162 0.29 -5.77 -13.78
CA ARG A 162 -0.95 -5.38 -13.11
C ARG A 162 -1.99 -6.46 -13.35
N ALA A 163 -1.94 -7.54 -12.58
CA ALA A 163 -2.84 -8.67 -12.75
C ALA A 163 -3.04 -9.44 -11.44
N PRO A 164 -4.16 -10.16 -11.28
CA PRO A 164 -4.30 -11.17 -10.24
C PRO A 164 -3.23 -12.27 -10.42
N VAL A 165 -2.69 -12.78 -9.32
CA VAL A 165 -1.58 -13.75 -9.32
C VAL A 165 -1.95 -15.05 -10.06
N GLU A 166 -3.23 -15.42 -10.02
CA GLU A 166 -3.81 -16.60 -10.67
C GLU A 166 -3.73 -16.54 -12.21
N THR A 167 -3.52 -15.34 -12.76
CA THR A 167 -3.46 -15.07 -14.20
C THR A 167 -2.03 -14.89 -14.72
N LEU A 168 -1.03 -14.90 -13.83
CA LEU A 168 0.37 -14.84 -14.21
C LEU A 168 0.77 -16.16 -14.87
N ARG A 169 1.67 -16.08 -15.86
CA ARG A 169 2.12 -17.24 -16.65
C ARG A 169 3.61 -17.08 -16.94
N GLY A 170 4.31 -18.21 -17.05
CA GLY A 170 5.73 -18.24 -17.47
C GLY A 170 6.70 -17.61 -16.48
N MET A 171 6.33 -17.57 -15.19
CA MET A 171 7.23 -17.15 -14.11
C MET A 171 7.76 -18.40 -13.42
N ASP A 172 9.06 -18.49 -13.16
CA ASP A 172 9.65 -19.66 -12.51
C ASP A 172 9.40 -19.63 -11.00
N VAL A 173 9.60 -18.47 -10.39
CA VAL A 173 9.45 -18.26 -8.95
C VAL A 173 8.46 -17.13 -8.69
N LEU A 174 7.42 -17.41 -7.90
CA LEU A 174 6.56 -16.39 -7.33
C LEU A 174 6.94 -16.14 -5.88
N VAL A 175 7.14 -14.88 -5.51
CA VAL A 175 7.40 -14.49 -4.12
C VAL A 175 6.08 -14.05 -3.47
N SER A 176 5.76 -14.61 -2.31
CA SER A 176 4.66 -14.17 -1.46
C SER A 176 5.18 -13.36 -0.28
N SER A 177 4.42 -12.34 0.13
CA SER A 177 4.64 -11.63 1.39
C SER A 177 3.78 -12.28 2.46
N GLU A 178 4.44 -13.00 3.38
CA GLU A 178 3.80 -13.69 4.49
C GLU A 178 4.11 -13.02 5.82
N ASN A 179 3.30 -13.36 6.82
CA ASN A 179 3.60 -12.95 8.19
C ASN A 179 4.76 -13.75 8.78
N ILE A 180 5.32 -13.27 9.90
CA ILE A 180 6.44 -13.92 10.56
C ILE A 180 6.11 -15.30 11.15
N TYR A 181 4.85 -15.73 11.20
CA TYR A 181 4.50 -17.11 11.57
C TYR A 181 4.43 -18.04 10.35
N LEU A 182 4.65 -17.50 9.13
CA LEU A 182 4.47 -18.21 7.86
C LEU A 182 3.09 -18.86 7.74
N GLU A 183 2.08 -18.23 8.35
CA GLU A 183 0.69 -18.64 8.26
C GLU A 183 0.02 -17.92 7.11
N MET A 184 -0.30 -18.64 6.04
CA MET A 184 -0.95 -18.03 4.90
C MET A 184 -2.37 -17.58 5.26
N ALA A 185 -2.79 -16.46 4.67
CA ALA A 185 -4.12 -15.92 4.89
C ALA A 185 -5.23 -16.91 4.46
N LYS A 186 -6.39 -16.79 5.10
CA LYS A 186 -7.58 -17.59 4.77
C LYS A 186 -7.93 -17.40 3.29
N THR A 187 -8.21 -18.50 2.59
CA THR A 187 -8.35 -18.58 1.11
C THR A 187 -9.48 -17.75 0.49
N TYR A 188 -10.43 -17.26 1.30
CA TYR A 188 -11.52 -16.38 0.88
C TYR A 188 -11.21 -14.88 1.05
N ARG A 189 -10.01 -14.52 1.54
CA ARG A 189 -9.56 -13.13 1.63
C ARG A 189 -8.96 -12.67 0.30
N SER A 190 -8.93 -11.37 0.07
CA SER A 190 -8.42 -10.74 -1.17
C SER A 190 -6.93 -10.33 -1.13
N SER A 191 -6.18 -10.82 -0.15
CA SER A 191 -4.73 -10.58 -0.02
C SER A 191 -3.94 -11.50 -0.97
N LEU A 192 -2.74 -11.08 -1.39
CA LEU A 192 -1.84 -11.90 -2.20
C LEU A 192 -1.66 -13.33 -1.64
N SER A 193 -1.31 -13.45 -0.36
CA SER A 193 -1.15 -14.72 0.34
C SER A 193 -2.37 -15.65 0.18
N ALA A 194 -3.57 -15.16 0.51
CA ALA A 194 -4.82 -15.92 0.36
C ALA A 194 -5.10 -16.35 -1.09
N THR A 195 -4.87 -15.44 -2.04
CA THR A 195 -5.11 -15.69 -3.45
C THR A 195 -4.12 -16.71 -4.01
N LEU A 196 -2.85 -16.60 -3.64
CA LEU A 196 -1.79 -17.53 -4.04
C LEU A 196 -2.03 -18.93 -3.44
N ARG A 197 -2.41 -19.01 -2.15
CA ARG A 197 -2.83 -20.25 -1.48
C ARG A 197 -3.97 -20.93 -2.22
N ASN A 198 -5.00 -20.16 -2.58
CA ASN A 198 -6.15 -20.68 -3.31
C ASN A 198 -5.77 -21.20 -4.72
N ALA A 199 -4.93 -20.45 -5.43
CA ALA A 199 -4.51 -20.78 -6.80
C ALA A 199 -3.57 -21.98 -6.89
N ALA A 200 -2.77 -22.22 -5.85
CA ALA A 200 -1.86 -23.36 -5.77
C ALA A 200 -2.52 -24.64 -5.22
N ALA A 201 -3.68 -24.52 -4.59
CA ALA A 201 -4.36 -25.66 -3.98
C ALA A 201 -4.85 -26.66 -5.03
N ARG A 202 -4.70 -27.95 -4.76
CA ARG A 202 -5.25 -29.02 -5.61
C ARG A 202 -6.73 -29.18 -5.33
N ARG A 203 -7.50 -29.31 -6.41
CA ARG A 203 -8.95 -29.46 -6.34
C ARG A 203 -9.41 -30.75 -6.97
N ALA A 204 -10.45 -31.36 -6.41
CA ALA A 204 -11.15 -32.45 -7.05
C ALA A 204 -11.91 -31.93 -8.27
N VAL A 205 -12.43 -32.85 -9.08
CA VAL A 205 -13.30 -32.54 -10.23
C VAL A 205 -14.56 -31.78 -9.79
N THR A 206 -15.04 -32.01 -8.56
CA THR A 206 -16.16 -31.33 -7.92
C THR A 206 -15.84 -29.91 -7.44
N GLY A 207 -14.57 -29.48 -7.53
CA GLY A 207 -14.11 -28.15 -7.16
C GLY A 207 -13.67 -27.98 -5.69
N GLU A 208 -13.90 -28.98 -4.83
CA GLU A 208 -13.46 -28.97 -3.44
C GLU A 208 -11.93 -29.00 -3.33
N MET A 209 -11.40 -28.33 -2.31
CA MET A 209 -9.96 -28.31 -2.04
C MET A 209 -9.54 -29.63 -1.39
N VAL A 210 -8.70 -30.40 -2.08
CA VAL A 210 -8.23 -31.72 -1.63
C VAL A 210 -6.85 -31.61 -0.97
N ASP A 211 -6.00 -30.69 -1.45
CA ASP A 211 -4.70 -30.41 -0.84
C ASP A 211 -4.41 -28.91 -0.85
N ASP A 212 -4.16 -28.36 0.35
CA ASP A 212 -3.69 -27.00 0.56
C ASP A 212 -2.16 -26.98 0.54
N VAL A 213 -1.63 -27.22 -0.67
CA VAL A 213 -0.22 -27.55 -0.92
C VAL A 213 0.74 -26.60 -0.20
N LEU A 214 0.57 -25.29 -0.40
CA LEU A 214 1.49 -24.29 0.16
C LEU A 214 1.44 -24.26 1.68
N GLN A 215 0.23 -24.25 2.27
CA GLN A 215 0.10 -24.20 3.73
C GLN A 215 0.58 -25.49 4.40
N ARG A 216 0.34 -26.64 3.78
CA ARG A 216 0.83 -27.94 4.25
C ARG A 216 2.35 -27.97 4.27
N GLU A 217 3.00 -27.63 3.16
CA GLU A 217 4.46 -27.64 3.05
C GLU A 217 5.13 -26.59 3.98
N LEU A 218 4.52 -25.42 4.17
CA LEU A 218 4.99 -24.45 5.16
C LEU A 218 4.93 -25.01 6.60
N ARG A 219 3.87 -25.73 6.95
CA ARG A 219 3.77 -26.39 8.27
C ARG A 219 4.79 -27.50 8.44
N GLU A 220 5.01 -28.30 7.41
CA GLU A 220 6.05 -29.33 7.38
C GLU A 220 7.43 -28.70 7.60
N TRP A 221 7.72 -27.59 6.91
CA TRP A 221 8.96 -26.84 7.09
C TRP A 221 9.10 -26.29 8.52
N LEU A 222 8.06 -25.64 9.05
CA LEU A 222 8.07 -25.12 10.43
C LEU A 222 8.32 -26.21 11.46
N ARG A 223 7.69 -27.39 11.30
CA ARG A 223 7.93 -28.56 12.16
C ARG A 223 9.37 -29.05 12.06
N ALA A 224 9.88 -29.24 10.86
CA ALA A 224 11.24 -29.72 10.62
C ALA A 224 12.32 -28.78 11.21
N HIS A 225 11.99 -27.49 11.39
CA HIS A 225 12.90 -26.48 11.95
C HIS A 225 12.57 -26.09 13.39
N GLY A 226 11.65 -26.81 14.08
CA GLY A 226 11.29 -26.53 15.47
C GLY A 226 10.64 -25.15 15.67
N ARG A 227 9.91 -24.65 14.66
CA ARG A 227 9.24 -23.34 14.65
C ARG A 227 7.71 -23.42 14.59
N GLU A 228 7.11 -24.59 14.79
CA GLU A 228 5.65 -24.70 14.82
C GLU A 228 5.05 -23.79 15.91
N GLY A 229 4.15 -22.89 15.51
CA GLY A 229 3.54 -21.88 16.40
C GLY A 229 4.46 -20.72 16.80
N MET A 230 5.71 -20.66 16.32
CA MET A 230 6.71 -19.66 16.70
C MET A 230 7.05 -18.74 15.52
N PRO A 231 7.28 -17.43 15.76
CA PRO A 231 7.61 -16.51 14.68
C PRO A 231 9.02 -16.77 14.15
N VAL A 232 9.23 -16.87 12.85
CA VAL A 232 10.58 -16.84 12.26
C VAL A 232 11.17 -15.42 12.27
N THR A 233 12.48 -15.32 12.09
CA THR A 233 13.16 -14.03 11.98
C THR A 233 12.60 -13.24 10.79
N PRO A 234 12.25 -11.95 10.93
CA PRO A 234 11.80 -11.13 9.81
C PRO A 234 12.84 -11.09 8.68
N GLY A 235 12.42 -11.40 7.46
CA GLY A 235 13.27 -11.58 6.28
C GLY A 235 13.57 -13.04 5.94
N THR A 236 13.14 -14.01 6.76
CA THR A 236 13.25 -15.44 6.43
C THR A 236 12.43 -15.76 5.18
N VAL A 237 13.01 -16.56 4.29
CA VAL A 237 12.34 -17.03 3.07
C VAL A 237 12.27 -18.54 3.09
N VAL A 238 11.09 -19.09 2.83
CA VAL A 238 10.85 -20.54 2.74
C VAL A 238 10.33 -20.89 1.36
N ALA A 239 10.92 -21.89 0.72
CA ALA A 239 10.43 -22.39 -0.56
C ALA A 239 9.41 -23.52 -0.37
N THR A 240 8.36 -23.50 -1.18
CA THR A 240 7.44 -24.61 -1.38
C THR A 240 7.38 -24.98 -2.86
N SER A 241 6.83 -26.16 -3.14
CA SER A 241 6.34 -26.53 -4.45
C SER A 241 5.24 -25.57 -4.92
N PRO A 242 4.96 -25.51 -6.24
CA PRO A 242 3.99 -24.57 -6.79
C PRO A 242 2.54 -25.05 -6.70
N GLY A 243 2.31 -26.33 -6.35
CA GLY A 243 0.99 -26.95 -6.44
C GLY A 243 0.41 -26.82 -7.86
N GLU A 244 -0.86 -26.41 -7.95
CA GLU A 244 -1.57 -26.22 -9.24
C GLU A 244 -1.00 -25.10 -10.12
N LEU A 245 -0.20 -24.18 -9.55
CA LEU A 245 0.48 -23.15 -10.34
C LEU A 245 1.55 -23.74 -11.27
N ALA A 246 1.92 -25.01 -11.12
CA ALA A 246 2.77 -25.73 -12.07
C ALA A 246 2.20 -25.66 -13.51
N ARG A 247 0.88 -25.73 -13.66
CA ARG A 247 0.19 -25.62 -14.96
C ARG A 247 0.38 -24.25 -15.63
N GLN A 248 0.80 -23.26 -14.86
CA GLN A 248 1.04 -21.88 -15.30
C GLN A 248 2.53 -21.61 -15.60
N GLY A 249 3.38 -22.63 -15.46
CA GLY A 249 4.83 -22.53 -15.61
C GLY A 249 5.56 -22.17 -14.31
N VAL A 250 4.86 -22.05 -13.18
CA VAL A 250 5.48 -21.78 -11.87
C VAL A 250 6.16 -23.03 -11.36
N ARG A 251 7.41 -22.89 -10.95
CA ARG A 251 8.26 -24.00 -10.49
C ARG A 251 8.49 -23.96 -8.99
N ARG A 252 8.41 -22.77 -8.39
CA ARG A 252 8.56 -22.53 -6.96
C ARG A 252 7.69 -21.38 -6.48
N VAL A 253 7.31 -21.47 -5.21
CA VAL A 253 6.76 -20.33 -4.46
C VAL A 253 7.67 -20.06 -3.28
N TYR A 254 8.16 -18.83 -3.16
CA TYR A 254 8.99 -18.38 -2.04
C TYR A 254 8.17 -17.51 -1.10
N HIS A 255 8.09 -17.91 0.17
CA HIS A 255 7.32 -17.23 1.19
C HIS A 255 8.24 -16.37 2.04
N ALA A 256 8.19 -15.05 1.83
CA ALA A 256 9.01 -14.08 2.54
C ALA A 256 8.29 -13.56 3.78
N ALA A 257 8.78 -13.94 4.96
CA ALA A 257 8.30 -13.49 6.26
C ALA A 257 8.64 -12.01 6.50
N THR A 258 7.77 -11.12 6.07
CA THR A 258 8.01 -9.67 6.04
C THR A 258 6.99 -8.88 6.86
N ALA A 259 5.85 -9.49 7.17
CA ALA A 259 4.76 -8.84 7.90
C ALA A 259 4.73 -9.29 9.37
N VAL A 260 4.87 -8.35 10.30
CA VAL A 260 4.74 -8.61 11.73
C VAL A 260 3.30 -8.29 12.14
N PRO A 261 2.53 -9.25 12.67
CA PRO A 261 1.17 -8.98 13.14
C PRO A 261 1.17 -7.93 14.25
N ARG A 262 0.23 -6.98 14.21
CA ARG A 262 0.00 -6.04 15.30
C ARG A 262 -0.95 -6.67 16.34
N PRO A 263 -0.49 -6.90 17.59
CA PRO A 263 -1.33 -7.50 18.63
C PRO A 263 -2.69 -6.80 18.78
N GLY A 264 -3.76 -7.58 18.91
CA GLY A 264 -5.12 -7.07 19.07
C GLY A 264 -5.77 -6.50 17.81
N THR A 265 -5.15 -6.65 16.62
CA THR A 265 -5.68 -6.14 15.36
C THR A 265 -5.56 -7.16 14.22
N ASP A 266 -6.28 -6.94 13.12
CA ASP A 266 -6.12 -7.67 11.85
C ASP A 266 -4.98 -7.11 10.96
N GLY A 267 -4.19 -6.17 11.49
CA GLY A 267 -3.18 -5.41 10.77
C GLY A 267 -1.76 -5.95 10.96
N TYR A 268 -0.86 -5.49 10.08
CA TYR A 268 0.56 -5.84 10.13
C TYR A 268 1.43 -4.59 10.05
N THR A 269 2.61 -4.64 10.63
CA THR A 269 3.72 -3.73 10.35
C THR A 269 4.74 -4.43 9.45
N VAL A 270 5.48 -3.64 8.68
CA VAL A 270 6.57 -4.13 7.83
C VAL A 270 7.81 -3.32 8.16
N ASP A 271 8.85 -4.01 8.59
CA ASP A 271 10.17 -3.44 8.87
C ASP A 271 10.97 -3.33 7.54
N PRO A 272 11.52 -2.15 7.19
CA PRO A 272 12.37 -1.99 6.01
C PRO A 272 13.52 -3.01 5.97
N ALA A 273 14.17 -3.26 7.11
CA ALA A 273 15.31 -4.18 7.17
C ALA A 273 14.89 -5.63 6.90
N ALA A 274 13.65 -6.00 7.23
CA ALA A 274 13.09 -7.31 6.89
C ALA A 274 12.87 -7.47 5.37
N VAL A 275 12.44 -6.40 4.67
CA VAL A 275 12.30 -6.41 3.20
C VAL A 275 13.66 -6.59 2.54
N LEU A 276 14.68 -5.86 2.99
CA LEU A 276 16.05 -5.99 2.47
C LEU A 276 16.59 -7.42 2.65
N ARG A 277 16.42 -8.00 3.85
CA ARG A 277 16.83 -9.39 4.14
C ARG A 277 16.06 -10.41 3.30
N ALA A 278 14.75 -10.21 3.12
CA ALA A 278 13.91 -11.10 2.32
C ALA A 278 14.36 -11.14 0.86
N VAL A 279 14.60 -9.99 0.23
CA VAL A 279 15.02 -9.94 -1.18
C VAL A 279 16.37 -10.64 -1.36
N ARG A 280 17.36 -10.34 -0.52
CA ARG A 280 18.67 -11.04 -0.55
C ARG A 280 18.52 -12.55 -0.37
N SER A 281 17.65 -12.98 0.55
CA SER A 281 17.39 -14.40 0.80
C SER A 281 16.68 -15.08 -0.38
N VAL A 282 15.77 -14.37 -1.07
CA VAL A 282 15.14 -14.86 -2.31
C VAL A 282 16.21 -15.11 -3.37
N PHE A 283 17.09 -14.15 -3.64
CA PHE A 283 18.13 -14.31 -4.65
C PHE A 283 19.16 -15.40 -4.27
N ALA A 284 19.56 -15.46 -3.00
CA ALA A 284 20.45 -16.50 -2.50
C ALA A 284 19.85 -17.90 -2.68
N MET A 285 18.57 -18.07 -2.30
CA MET A 285 17.84 -19.32 -2.48
C MET A 285 17.69 -19.69 -3.95
N ALA A 286 17.27 -18.73 -4.80
CA ALA A 286 17.13 -18.94 -6.23
C ALA A 286 18.44 -19.39 -6.87
N ARG A 287 19.57 -18.73 -6.55
CA ARG A 287 20.90 -19.13 -7.02
C ARG A 287 21.27 -20.55 -6.58
N ALA A 288 20.97 -20.92 -5.33
CA ALA A 288 21.34 -22.22 -4.77
C ALA A 288 20.59 -23.41 -5.39
N GLU A 289 19.37 -23.20 -5.89
CA GLU A 289 18.56 -24.28 -6.48
C GLU A 289 18.34 -24.19 -7.98
N ARG A 290 18.80 -23.10 -8.62
CA ARG A 290 18.61 -22.81 -10.03
C ARG A 290 18.83 -24.01 -10.94
N ASP A 291 19.99 -24.64 -10.81
CA ASP A 291 20.44 -25.70 -11.73
C ASP A 291 19.85 -27.07 -11.37
N ARG A 292 19.03 -27.16 -10.32
CA ARG A 292 18.23 -28.35 -9.99
C ARG A 292 17.00 -28.49 -10.89
N PHE A 293 16.72 -27.49 -11.73
CA PHE A 293 15.59 -27.47 -12.65
C PHE A 293 16.05 -27.55 -14.10
N GLY A 294 15.26 -28.23 -14.94
CA GLY A 294 15.39 -28.24 -16.40
C GLY A 294 14.17 -27.56 -17.05
N PRO A 295 14.33 -26.42 -17.75
CA PRO A 295 15.53 -25.57 -17.83
C PRO A 295 15.90 -24.94 -16.46
N PRO A 296 17.07 -24.33 -16.29
CA PRO A 296 17.39 -23.64 -15.03
C PRO A 296 16.39 -22.52 -14.69
N LEU A 297 16.22 -22.19 -13.41
CA LEU A 297 15.42 -21.03 -12.99
C LEU A 297 16.01 -19.72 -13.55
N ARG A 298 15.15 -18.83 -14.03
CA ARG A 298 15.53 -17.56 -14.66
C ARG A 298 14.65 -16.39 -14.22
N SER A 299 13.39 -16.59 -13.82
CA SER A 299 12.51 -15.46 -13.48
C SER A 299 12.05 -15.43 -12.01
N LEU A 300 12.12 -14.23 -11.40
CA LEU A 300 11.69 -13.95 -10.04
C LEU A 300 10.61 -12.87 -10.03
N CYS A 301 9.42 -13.19 -9.52
CA CYS A 301 8.30 -12.25 -9.45
C CYS A 301 8.03 -11.80 -8.00
N PHE A 302 8.28 -10.52 -7.72
CA PHE A 302 8.14 -9.92 -6.40
C PHE A 302 6.84 -9.12 -6.27
N PRO A 303 6.19 -9.15 -5.10
CA PRO A 303 5.16 -8.18 -4.77
C PRO A 303 5.79 -6.89 -4.24
N VAL A 304 5.04 -5.79 -4.27
CA VAL A 304 5.40 -4.60 -3.49
C VAL A 304 5.06 -4.87 -2.02
N PHE A 305 6.09 -5.19 -1.22
CA PHE A 305 5.94 -5.52 0.19
C PHE A 305 5.23 -4.40 0.96
N GLY A 306 4.31 -4.78 1.86
CA GLY A 306 3.59 -3.85 2.73
C GLY A 306 2.48 -3.01 2.09
N ALA A 307 2.42 -2.86 0.76
CA ALA A 307 1.39 -2.09 0.03
C ALA A 307 -0.03 -2.72 0.06
N GLY A 308 -0.15 -3.89 0.70
CA GLY A 308 -1.38 -4.61 0.98
C GLY A 308 -1.92 -4.32 2.37
N ARG A 309 -2.00 -5.35 3.21
CA ARG A 309 -2.44 -5.24 4.61
C ARG A 309 -1.36 -4.77 5.59
N GLY A 310 -0.12 -4.64 5.13
CA GLY A 310 0.97 -4.03 5.90
C GLY A 310 0.78 -2.53 6.12
N GLY A 311 -0.13 -1.89 5.36
CA GLY A 311 -0.51 -0.50 5.57
C GLY A 311 0.54 0.51 5.10
N LEU A 312 1.60 0.08 4.40
CA LEU A 312 2.56 1.01 3.83
C LEU A 312 1.95 1.71 2.59
N PRO A 313 2.23 3.01 2.39
CA PRO A 313 2.06 3.64 1.09
C PRO A 313 2.82 2.85 0.01
N PRO A 314 2.24 2.65 -1.18
CA PRO A 314 2.92 1.92 -2.26
C PRO A 314 4.30 2.46 -2.62
N GLU A 315 4.48 3.77 -2.56
CA GLU A 315 5.71 4.48 -2.85
C GLU A 315 6.80 4.11 -1.82
N THR A 316 6.42 4.04 -0.54
CA THR A 316 7.30 3.60 0.55
C THR A 316 7.67 2.12 0.41
N GLY A 317 6.69 1.26 0.12
CA GLY A 317 6.95 -0.17 -0.10
C GLY A 317 7.87 -0.43 -1.30
N LEU A 318 7.70 0.35 -2.37
CA LEU A 318 8.58 0.33 -3.54
C LEU A 318 9.99 0.80 -3.17
N ALA A 319 10.14 1.89 -2.42
CA ALA A 319 11.46 2.39 -2.03
C ALA A 319 12.26 1.32 -1.26
N TYR A 320 11.62 0.60 -0.34
CA TYR A 320 12.28 -0.50 0.39
C TYR A 320 12.63 -1.69 -0.51
N LEU A 321 11.73 -2.05 -1.43
CA LEU A 321 11.98 -3.12 -2.38
C LEU A 321 13.12 -2.75 -3.34
N TRP A 322 13.11 -1.54 -3.88
CA TRP A 322 14.12 -1.05 -4.82
C TRP A 322 15.50 -0.99 -4.17
N ALA A 323 15.61 -0.44 -2.97
CA ALA A 323 16.87 -0.41 -2.22
C ALA A 323 17.48 -1.80 -1.97
N ALA A 324 16.65 -2.85 -2.01
CA ALA A 324 17.09 -4.23 -1.89
C ALA A 324 17.39 -4.90 -3.24
N LEU A 325 16.64 -4.55 -4.30
CA LEU A 325 16.82 -5.07 -5.65
C LEU A 325 18.03 -4.47 -6.36
N GLU A 326 18.28 -3.17 -6.19
CA GLU A 326 19.32 -2.45 -6.91
C GLU A 326 20.71 -3.13 -6.77
N PRO A 327 21.19 -3.50 -5.58
CA PRO A 327 22.48 -4.21 -5.47
C PRO A 327 22.50 -5.57 -6.18
N GLU A 328 21.40 -6.32 -6.12
CA GLU A 328 21.27 -7.63 -6.79
C GLU A 328 21.23 -7.52 -8.31
N LEU A 329 20.72 -6.39 -8.82
CA LEU A 329 20.57 -6.11 -10.25
C LEU A 329 21.76 -5.36 -10.85
N SER A 330 22.53 -4.63 -10.02
CA SER A 330 23.75 -3.92 -10.46
C SER A 330 24.84 -4.87 -10.95
N VAL A 331 24.79 -6.14 -10.53
CA VAL A 331 25.66 -7.20 -11.02
C VAL A 331 24.93 -7.97 -12.13
N PRO A 332 25.48 -8.04 -13.36
CA PRO A 332 24.88 -8.81 -14.43
C PRO A 332 24.64 -10.26 -14.01
N GLY A 333 23.41 -10.73 -14.20
CA GLY A 333 22.98 -12.05 -13.76
C GLY A 333 21.90 -12.63 -14.66
N PRO A 334 21.57 -13.93 -14.49
CA PRO A 334 20.63 -14.63 -15.36
C PRO A 334 19.15 -14.37 -15.01
N TRP A 335 18.88 -13.34 -14.19
CA TRP A 335 17.58 -13.15 -13.54
C TRP A 335 16.70 -12.14 -14.27
N ASP A 336 15.56 -12.60 -14.77
CA ASP A 336 14.45 -11.78 -15.20
C ASP A 336 13.62 -11.38 -13.98
N VAL A 337 13.65 -10.10 -13.61
CA VAL A 337 12.92 -9.60 -12.44
C VAL A 337 11.57 -9.02 -12.85
N HIS A 338 10.54 -9.49 -12.17
CA HIS A 338 9.17 -9.07 -12.35
C HIS A 338 8.62 -8.47 -11.06
N LEU A 339 7.79 -7.43 -11.18
CA LEU A 339 7.02 -6.86 -10.08
C LEU A 339 5.54 -7.12 -10.32
N MET A 340 4.81 -7.57 -9.31
CA MET A 340 3.37 -7.83 -9.44
C MET A 340 2.53 -7.04 -8.43
N THR A 341 1.38 -6.58 -8.92
CA THR A 341 0.31 -6.01 -8.09
C THR A 341 -1.03 -6.13 -8.79
N ARG A 342 -2.13 -6.15 -8.04
CA ARG A 342 -3.49 -6.06 -8.60
C ARG A 342 -4.09 -4.66 -8.52
N LYS A 343 -3.44 -3.73 -7.81
CA LYS A 343 -3.97 -2.39 -7.53
C LYS A 343 -3.36 -1.38 -8.50
N GLU A 344 -4.20 -0.58 -9.15
CA GLU A 344 -3.75 0.51 -10.04
C GLU A 344 -2.80 1.47 -9.32
N ARG A 345 -3.18 1.94 -8.12
CA ARG A 345 -2.32 2.85 -7.33
C ARG A 345 -0.91 2.31 -7.10
N THR A 346 -0.80 1.02 -6.79
CA THR A 346 0.51 0.39 -6.59
C THR A 346 1.26 0.24 -7.91
N ALA A 347 0.57 -0.09 -9.00
CA ALA A 347 1.19 -0.21 -10.32
C ALA A 347 1.73 1.16 -10.79
N ALA A 348 0.94 2.21 -10.60
CA ALA A 348 1.35 3.58 -10.89
C ALA A 348 2.57 3.99 -10.07
N ALA A 349 2.57 3.76 -8.75
CA ALA A 349 3.72 4.05 -7.89
C ALA A 349 4.99 3.32 -8.34
N VAL A 350 4.88 2.06 -8.80
CA VAL A 350 6.02 1.31 -9.35
C VAL A 350 6.56 1.96 -10.62
N VAL A 351 5.69 2.32 -11.56
CA VAL A 351 6.12 2.94 -12.83
C VAL A 351 6.76 4.31 -12.60
N THR A 352 6.24 5.10 -11.66
CA THR A 352 6.74 6.46 -11.41
C THR A 352 7.97 6.48 -10.50
N GLY A 353 8.08 5.54 -9.57
CA GLY A 353 9.14 5.54 -8.55
C GLY A 353 10.40 4.77 -8.94
N LEU A 354 10.39 3.98 -10.02
CA LEU A 354 11.59 3.31 -10.52
C LEU A 354 12.50 4.31 -11.25
N PRO A 355 13.84 4.22 -11.07
CA PRO A 355 14.79 5.10 -11.76
C PRO A 355 14.91 4.68 -13.24
N LEU A 356 13.99 5.15 -14.07
CA LEU A 356 14.00 4.83 -15.50
C LEU A 356 15.31 5.30 -16.14
N ALA A 357 15.93 4.43 -16.95
CA ALA A 357 17.04 4.83 -17.78
C ALA A 357 16.57 5.90 -18.77
N SER A 358 17.36 6.94 -18.99
CA SER A 358 17.07 7.90 -20.06
C SER A 358 17.00 7.16 -21.40
N PRO A 359 16.10 7.55 -22.32
CA PRO A 359 16.11 6.97 -23.66
C PRO A 359 17.51 7.19 -24.27
N PRO A 360 18.02 6.23 -25.07
CA PRO A 360 19.26 6.44 -25.78
C PRO A 360 19.15 7.75 -26.58
N PRO A 361 20.22 8.56 -26.69
CA PRO A 361 20.18 9.74 -27.54
C PRO A 361 19.72 9.32 -28.92
N SER A 362 18.69 9.98 -29.44
CA SER A 362 18.22 9.76 -30.81
C SER A 362 19.43 9.80 -31.74
N PRO A 363 19.56 8.87 -32.71
CA PRO A 363 20.60 9.01 -33.72
C PRO A 363 20.41 10.38 -34.36
N GLY A 364 21.45 11.21 -34.26
CA GLY A 364 21.47 12.54 -34.87
C GLY A 364 21.20 12.44 -36.38
N PRO A 365 20.70 13.52 -36.98
CA PRO A 365 20.27 13.55 -38.38
C PRO A 365 21.37 13.14 -39.37
#